data_AF-A0A1C7W154-F1
#
_entry.id   AF-A0A1C7W154-F1
#
_cell.length_a   1.000
_cell.length_b   1.000
_cell.length_c   1.000
_cell.angle_alpha   90.00
_cell.angle_beta   90.00
_cell.angle_gamma   90.00
#
_symmetry.space_group_name_H-M   'P 1'
#
loop_
_entity.id
_entity.type
_entity.pdbx_description
1 polymer ?
#
loop_
_entity_poly.entity_id
_entity_poly.type
_entity_poly.pdbx_seq_one_letter_code
_entity_poly.pdbx_strand_id
1 'polypeptide(L)'
;MAFRLYSNDLQDGAKMPERQVFNGMGYHGDNLSPHLAWEDAPAGTKSFAITVYDPDAPTGSGWWHWVVANIPANVHELPQGAGSGKPGLPAGAVQTRTDFGKAGYGGAAPPQGESHRYQFTVHALDVESIPVDAEASGAMVGFNIHFHSLGKATLTVKYS
;
A
#
# COMPACT_ATOMS: atom_id res chain seq x y z
N MET A 1 2.41 -10.57 21.16
CA MET A 1 2.70 -11.07 19.80
C MET A 1 3.21 -9.88 18.98
N ALA A 2 3.82 -10.10 17.81
CA ALA A 2 4.40 -9.02 17.00
C ALA A 2 3.43 -8.62 15.89
N PHE A 3 3.30 -7.32 15.59
CA PHE A 3 2.45 -6.83 14.51
C PHE A 3 2.89 -7.41 13.17
N ARG A 4 1.97 -8.04 12.43
CA ARG A 4 2.28 -8.79 11.20
C ARG A 4 1.35 -8.41 10.05
N LEU A 5 1.90 -8.49 8.84
CA LEU A 5 1.21 -8.33 7.57
C LEU A 5 1.42 -9.60 6.74
N TYR A 6 0.35 -10.10 6.13
CA TYR A 6 0.39 -11.24 5.22
C TYR A 6 -0.59 -11.05 4.06
N SER A 7 -0.47 -11.91 3.05
CA SER A 7 -1.29 -11.88 1.85
C SER A 7 -1.57 -13.30 1.36
N ASN A 8 -2.75 -13.52 0.79
CA ASN A 8 -3.06 -14.74 0.05
C ASN A 8 -2.53 -14.70 -1.39
N ASP A 9 -2.15 -13.51 -1.87
CA ASP A 9 -1.65 -13.28 -3.22
C ASP A 9 -0.12 -13.12 -3.26
N LEU A 10 0.47 -12.57 -2.19
CA LEU A 10 1.89 -12.25 -2.12
C LEU A 10 2.63 -13.09 -1.09
N GLN A 11 3.87 -13.44 -1.42
CA GLN A 11 4.81 -14.07 -0.50
C GLN A 11 6.03 -13.17 -0.32
N ASP A 12 6.40 -12.89 0.93
CA ASP A 12 7.55 -12.03 1.24
C ASP A 12 8.85 -12.57 0.61
N GLY A 13 9.61 -11.67 -0.01
CA GLY A 13 10.83 -11.96 -0.77
C GLY A 13 10.62 -12.55 -2.16
N ALA A 14 9.41 -12.99 -2.52
CA ALA A 14 9.12 -13.67 -3.79
C ALA A 14 8.88 -12.71 -4.96
N LYS A 15 8.73 -13.28 -6.16
CA LYS A 15 8.31 -12.53 -7.35
C LYS A 15 6.82 -12.14 -7.22
N MET A 16 6.50 -10.89 -7.55
CA MET A 16 5.14 -10.39 -7.64
C MET A 16 4.37 -11.15 -8.74
N PRO A 17 3.15 -11.66 -8.46
CA PRO A 17 2.30 -12.26 -9.48
C PRO A 17 1.81 -11.23 -10.52
N GLU A 18 1.57 -11.67 -11.75
CA GLU A 18 1.07 -10.83 -12.85
C GLU A 18 -0.26 -10.12 -12.53
N ARG A 19 -1.05 -10.65 -11.57
CA ARG A 19 -2.27 -10.01 -11.10
C ARG A 19 -2.02 -8.61 -10.50
N GLN A 20 -0.85 -8.40 -9.89
CA GLN A 20 -0.45 -7.15 -9.25
C GLN A 20 0.41 -6.26 -10.16
N VAL A 21 0.79 -6.76 -11.34
CA VAL A 21 1.60 -6.00 -12.30
C VAL A 21 0.73 -4.97 -13.01
N PHE A 22 1.32 -3.83 -13.39
CA PHE A 22 0.60 -2.77 -14.08
C PHE A 22 0.12 -3.23 -15.47
N ASN A 23 -0.91 -2.56 -15.99
CA ASN A 23 -1.52 -2.86 -17.28
C ASN A 23 -1.28 -1.76 -18.33
N GLY A 24 -0.21 -0.99 -18.15
CA GLY A 24 0.26 0.06 -19.03
C GLY A 24 1.78 0.14 -19.02
N MET A 25 2.36 1.16 -19.66
CA MET A 25 3.82 1.35 -19.74
C MET A 25 4.58 0.14 -20.32
N GLY A 26 3.95 -0.60 -21.24
CA GLY A 26 4.54 -1.82 -21.84
C GLY A 26 4.28 -3.12 -21.08
N TYR A 27 3.56 -3.07 -19.95
CA TYR A 27 3.14 -4.24 -19.18
C TYR A 27 1.66 -4.60 -19.42
N HIS A 28 1.32 -5.85 -19.14
CA HIS A 28 0.00 -6.45 -19.40
C HIS A 28 -0.55 -7.21 -18.19
N GLY A 29 -0.16 -6.82 -16.96
CA GLY A 29 -0.72 -7.39 -15.75
C GLY A 29 -2.20 -7.02 -15.56
N ASP A 30 -2.81 -7.53 -14.49
CA ASP A 30 -4.23 -7.22 -14.21
C ASP A 30 -4.43 -5.91 -13.44
N ASN A 31 -3.35 -5.30 -12.93
CA ASN A 31 -3.35 -4.09 -12.11
C ASN A 31 -4.30 -4.16 -10.89
N LEU A 32 -4.37 -5.33 -10.26
CA LEU A 32 -5.17 -5.58 -9.06
C LEU A 32 -4.31 -5.47 -7.81
N SER A 33 -4.68 -4.55 -6.91
CA SER A 33 -4.13 -4.53 -5.54
C SER A 33 -4.29 -5.92 -4.91
N PRO A 34 -3.27 -6.43 -4.19
CA PRO A 34 -3.33 -7.74 -3.57
C PRO A 34 -4.30 -7.74 -2.39
N HIS A 35 -4.75 -8.93 -1.99
CA HIS A 35 -5.25 -9.14 -0.64
C HIS A 35 -4.18 -8.76 0.38
N LEU A 36 -4.55 -8.02 1.43
CA LEU A 36 -3.67 -7.70 2.56
C LEU A 36 -4.44 -7.95 3.85
N ALA A 37 -3.85 -8.68 4.80
CA ALA A 37 -4.42 -8.89 6.12
C ALA A 37 -3.34 -8.76 7.19
N TRP A 38 -3.74 -8.28 8.36
CA TRP A 38 -2.83 -8.00 9.46
C TRP A 38 -3.41 -8.38 10.81
N GLU A 39 -2.51 -8.78 11.70
CA GLU A 39 -2.83 -9.27 13.04
C GLU A 39 -1.87 -8.66 14.07
N ASP A 40 -2.26 -8.70 15.34
CA ASP A 40 -1.43 -8.23 16.47
C ASP A 40 -1.04 -6.75 16.40
N ALA A 41 -1.96 -5.89 15.96
CA ALA A 41 -1.75 -4.44 15.99
C ALA A 41 -1.42 -3.94 17.41
N PRO A 42 -0.51 -2.97 17.56
CA PRO A 42 -0.15 -2.41 18.87
C PRO A 42 -1.37 -1.90 19.64
N ALA A 43 -1.33 -2.02 20.97
CA ALA A 43 -2.35 -1.42 21.83
C ALA A 43 -2.43 0.09 21.61
N GLY A 44 -3.65 0.63 21.58
CA GLY A 44 -3.90 2.05 21.29
C GLY A 44 -4.12 2.38 19.82
N THR A 45 -4.06 1.40 18.91
CA THR A 45 -4.39 1.60 17.49
C THR A 45 -5.83 2.09 17.32
N LYS A 46 -6.00 3.21 16.62
CA LYS A 46 -7.31 3.82 16.31
C LYS A 46 -7.62 3.89 14.82
N SER A 47 -6.61 3.80 13.97
CA SER A 47 -6.77 3.62 12.53
C SER A 47 -5.54 2.93 11.94
N PHE A 48 -5.68 2.49 10.69
CA PHE A 48 -4.59 2.00 9.87
C PHE A 48 -4.38 2.89 8.64
N ALA A 49 -3.15 2.88 8.15
CA ALA A 49 -2.81 3.33 6.81
C ALA A 49 -2.06 2.22 6.05
N ILE A 50 -2.24 2.16 4.74
CA ILE A 50 -1.51 1.24 3.86
C ILE A 50 -0.73 2.06 2.86
N THR A 51 0.52 1.67 2.64
CA THR A 51 1.35 2.24 1.57
C THR A 51 2.01 1.13 0.76
N VAL A 52 2.10 1.33 -0.55
CA VAL A 52 2.93 0.53 -1.45
C VAL A 52 3.97 1.45 -2.06
N TYR A 53 5.24 1.15 -1.82
CA TYR A 53 6.36 1.99 -2.21
C TYR A 53 7.46 1.18 -2.88
N ASP A 54 7.96 1.69 -4.00
CA ASP A 54 9.13 1.19 -4.70
C ASP A 54 10.32 2.11 -4.38
N PRO A 55 11.26 1.68 -3.51
CA PRO A 55 12.46 2.47 -3.22
C PRO A 55 13.51 2.44 -4.32
N ASP A 56 13.38 1.53 -5.30
CA ASP A 56 14.38 1.29 -6.34
C ASP A 56 14.07 2.08 -7.62
N ALA A 57 12.85 2.63 -7.75
CA ALA A 57 12.48 3.51 -8.86
C ALA A 57 13.46 4.70 -9.02
N PRO A 58 14.04 4.92 -10.21
CA PRO A 58 15.13 5.87 -10.45
C PRO A 58 14.64 7.32 -10.61
N THR A 59 13.92 7.84 -9.61
CA THR A 59 13.30 9.18 -9.63
C THR A 59 13.93 10.18 -8.65
N GLY A 60 14.82 9.70 -7.77
CA GLY A 60 15.33 10.46 -6.62
C GLY A 60 14.42 10.42 -5.38
N SER A 61 13.19 9.92 -5.51
CA SER A 61 12.21 9.82 -4.41
C SER A 61 11.46 8.49 -4.36
N GLY A 62 11.95 7.47 -5.07
CA GLY A 62 11.24 6.22 -5.29
C GLY A 62 9.90 6.42 -6.00
N TRP A 63 8.94 5.53 -5.77
CA TRP A 63 7.60 5.60 -6.35
C TRP A 63 6.51 5.10 -5.41
N TRP A 64 5.50 5.93 -5.16
CA TRP A 64 4.29 5.55 -4.45
C TRP A 64 3.31 4.89 -5.41
N HIS A 65 3.06 3.60 -5.19
CA HIS A 65 2.17 2.76 -6.00
C HIS A 65 0.74 2.70 -5.47
N TRP A 66 0.54 2.89 -4.16
CA TRP A 66 -0.78 2.93 -3.53
C TRP A 66 -0.67 3.54 -2.15
N VAL A 67 -1.64 4.38 -1.78
CA VAL A 67 -1.71 5.01 -0.46
C VAL A 67 -3.17 5.04 0.00
N VAL A 68 -3.43 4.49 1.18
CA VAL A 68 -4.74 4.49 1.84
C VAL A 68 -4.57 4.99 3.26
N ALA A 69 -5.37 5.97 3.65
CA ALA A 69 -5.43 6.50 5.01
C ALA A 69 -6.79 6.22 5.67
N ASN A 70 -6.84 6.38 6.99
CA ASN A 70 -8.07 6.39 7.78
C ASN A 70 -8.88 5.08 7.69
N ILE A 71 -8.20 3.93 7.57
CA ILE A 71 -8.83 2.62 7.67
C ILE A 71 -9.25 2.41 9.14
N PRO A 72 -10.52 2.11 9.45
CA PRO A 72 -10.97 1.94 10.84
C PRO A 72 -10.23 0.83 11.61
N ALA A 73 -10.03 0.99 12.92
CA ALA A 73 -9.27 0.05 13.76
C ALA A 73 -9.85 -1.38 13.84
N ASN A 74 -11.13 -1.55 13.53
CA ASN A 74 -11.80 -2.85 13.52
C ASN A 74 -11.66 -3.60 12.19
N VAL A 75 -10.97 -3.01 11.20
CA VAL A 75 -10.66 -3.65 9.92
C VAL A 75 -9.29 -4.30 10.03
N HIS A 76 -9.22 -5.58 9.65
CA HIS A 76 -8.00 -6.41 9.72
C HIS A 76 -7.59 -6.99 8.37
N GLU A 77 -8.35 -6.70 7.32
CA GLU A 77 -8.06 -7.15 5.97
C GLU A 77 -8.63 -6.19 4.93
N LEU A 78 -7.98 -6.13 3.76
CA LEU A 78 -8.52 -5.61 2.52
C LEU A 78 -8.52 -6.72 1.47
N PRO A 79 -9.64 -6.95 0.78
CA PRO A 79 -9.72 -7.96 -0.28
C PRO A 79 -8.92 -7.53 -1.50
N GLN A 80 -8.53 -8.50 -2.32
CA GLN A 80 -7.89 -8.24 -3.61
C GLN A 80 -8.74 -7.29 -4.46
N GLY A 81 -8.09 -6.26 -5.00
CA GLY A 81 -8.71 -5.27 -5.86
C GLY A 81 -9.40 -4.12 -5.12
N ALA A 82 -9.33 -4.05 -3.78
CA ALA A 82 -9.89 -2.94 -3.00
C ALA A 82 -9.31 -1.57 -3.43
N GLY A 83 -8.07 -1.53 -3.90
CA GLY A 83 -7.44 -0.35 -4.49
C GLY A 83 -7.64 -0.17 -6.00
N SER A 84 -8.39 -1.07 -6.65
CA SER A 84 -8.49 -1.18 -8.12
C SER A 84 -9.92 -1.01 -8.63
N GLY A 85 -10.74 -0.24 -7.91
CA GLY A 85 -12.14 0.04 -8.28
C GLY A 85 -13.12 -1.09 -8.00
N LYS A 86 -12.68 -2.19 -7.37
CA LYS A 86 -13.58 -3.21 -6.83
C LYS A 86 -14.08 -2.80 -5.43
N PRO A 87 -15.26 -3.26 -5.00
CA PRO A 87 -15.71 -3.09 -3.62
C PRO A 87 -14.70 -3.69 -2.63
N GLY A 88 -14.60 -3.11 -1.43
CA GLY A 88 -13.76 -3.65 -0.36
C GLY A 88 -13.03 -2.61 0.47
N LEU A 89 -12.94 -1.36 0.00
CA LEU A 89 -12.43 -0.27 0.84
C LEU A 89 -13.52 0.10 1.88
N PRO A 90 -13.20 0.09 3.19
CA PRO A 90 -14.18 0.39 4.24
C PRO A 90 -14.59 1.87 4.22
N ALA A 91 -15.79 2.15 4.73
CA ALA A 91 -16.26 3.53 4.89
C ALA A 91 -15.30 4.31 5.80
N GLY A 92 -14.99 5.56 5.42
CA GLY A 92 -14.04 6.42 6.12
C GLY A 92 -12.60 6.32 5.61
N ALA A 93 -12.22 5.21 4.95
CA ALA A 93 -10.91 5.11 4.33
C ALA A 93 -10.81 5.98 3.07
N VAL A 94 -9.65 6.59 2.86
CA VAL A 94 -9.38 7.50 1.74
C VAL A 94 -8.20 6.96 0.96
N GLN A 95 -8.40 6.70 -0.34
CA GLN A 95 -7.28 6.49 -1.26
C GLN A 95 -6.75 7.86 -1.68
N THR A 96 -5.47 8.08 -1.49
CA THR A 96 -4.85 9.37 -1.83
C THR A 96 -4.01 9.27 -3.09
N ARG A 97 -3.51 10.41 -3.55
CA ARG A 97 -2.76 10.53 -4.80
C ARG A 97 -1.46 9.74 -4.76
N THR A 98 -1.22 9.00 -5.84
CA THR A 98 0.03 8.26 -6.11
C THR A 98 0.91 9.00 -7.12
N ASP A 99 2.11 8.49 -7.35
CA ASP A 99 3.03 9.07 -8.34
C ASP A 99 2.59 8.82 -9.79
N PHE A 100 1.59 7.94 -10.00
CA PHE A 100 0.83 7.85 -11.26
C PHE A 100 -0.11 9.04 -11.50
N GLY A 101 -0.19 9.99 -10.55
CA GLY A 101 -0.97 11.22 -10.66
C GLY A 101 -2.46 11.08 -10.38
N LYS A 102 -2.88 9.93 -9.81
CA LYS A 102 -4.27 9.64 -9.44
C LYS A 102 -4.33 8.80 -8.15
N ALA A 103 -5.49 8.81 -7.49
CA ALA A 103 -5.77 7.88 -6.40
C ALA A 103 -6.03 6.46 -6.93
N GLY A 104 -5.70 5.45 -6.11
CA GLY A 104 -5.83 4.04 -6.47
C GLY A 104 -4.49 3.30 -6.54
N TYR A 105 -4.56 1.99 -6.66
CA TYR A 105 -3.40 1.12 -6.87
C TYR A 105 -2.90 1.21 -8.32
N GLY A 106 -1.60 1.40 -8.48
CA GLY A 106 -0.86 1.15 -9.72
C GLY A 106 0.20 0.09 -9.49
N GLY A 107 0.16 -0.98 -10.28
CA GLY A 107 1.05 -2.12 -10.18
C GLY A 107 2.52 -1.85 -10.53
N ALA A 108 3.33 -2.90 -10.44
CA ALA A 108 4.73 -2.86 -10.83
C ALA A 108 4.89 -2.63 -12.35
N ALA A 109 5.83 -1.76 -12.73
CA ALA A 109 6.23 -1.51 -14.10
C ALA A 109 7.69 -0.98 -14.17
N PRO A 110 8.68 -1.75 -13.68
CA PRO A 110 10.07 -1.31 -13.65
C PRO A 110 10.63 -1.14 -15.07
N PRO A 111 11.71 -0.37 -15.28
CA PRO A 111 12.43 -0.36 -16.55
C PRO A 111 12.88 -1.77 -16.96
N GLN A 112 12.90 -2.04 -18.26
CA GLN A 112 13.26 -3.36 -18.77
C GLN A 112 14.68 -3.76 -18.36
N GLY A 113 14.83 -4.94 -17.76
CA GLY A 113 16.12 -5.47 -17.33
C GLY A 113 16.50 -5.10 -15.89
N GLU A 114 15.66 -4.33 -15.20
CA GLU A 114 15.83 -4.01 -13.78
C GLU A 114 14.96 -4.93 -12.91
N SER A 115 15.32 -5.07 -11.62
CA SER A 115 14.47 -5.74 -10.64
C SER A 115 14.30 -4.87 -9.42
N HIS A 116 13.05 -4.49 -9.16
CA HIS A 116 12.69 -3.54 -8.09
C HIS A 116 11.99 -4.26 -6.95
N ARG A 117 12.05 -3.67 -5.77
CA ARG A 117 11.28 -4.06 -4.58
C ARG A 117 9.99 -3.26 -4.52
N TYR A 118 8.91 -3.94 -4.16
CA TYR A 118 7.61 -3.32 -3.89
C TYR A 118 7.23 -3.61 -2.46
N GLN A 119 7.27 -2.58 -1.62
CA GLN A 119 7.07 -2.67 -0.18
C GLN A 119 5.63 -2.35 0.17
N PHE A 120 4.85 -3.37 0.51
CA PHE A 120 3.50 -3.24 1.05
C PHE A 120 3.61 -3.08 2.55
N THR A 121 3.17 -1.96 3.10
CA THR A 121 3.27 -1.66 4.53
C THR A 121 1.91 -1.29 5.09
N VAL A 122 1.55 -1.89 6.22
CA VAL A 122 0.46 -1.43 7.07
C VAL A 122 1.05 -0.69 8.27
N HIS A 123 0.49 0.47 8.58
CA HIS A 123 0.88 1.31 9.71
C HIS A 123 -0.29 1.40 10.68
N ALA A 124 -0.04 1.14 11.96
CA ALA A 124 -1.01 1.33 13.03
C ALA A 124 -0.85 2.73 13.62
N LEU A 125 -1.94 3.51 13.69
CA LEU A 125 -1.92 4.92 14.10
C LEU A 125 -2.68 5.15 15.41
N ASP A 126 -2.25 6.13 16.21
CA ASP A 126 -2.85 6.51 17.50
C ASP A 126 -4.03 7.50 17.41
N VAL A 127 -4.38 7.89 16.19
CA VAL A 127 -5.52 8.76 15.83
C VAL A 127 -6.52 8.02 14.95
N GLU A 128 -7.79 8.38 15.06
CA GLU A 128 -8.86 7.80 14.21
C GLU A 128 -8.77 8.28 12.77
N SER A 129 -8.26 9.50 12.55
CA SER A 129 -8.05 10.04 11.22
C SER A 129 -6.88 11.03 11.17
N ILE A 130 -6.20 11.05 10.02
CA ILE A 130 -5.27 12.09 9.62
C ILE A 130 -5.94 13.02 8.58
N PRO A 131 -5.60 14.31 8.55
CA PRO A 131 -6.28 15.32 7.74
C PRO A 131 -5.80 15.27 6.28
N VAL A 132 -6.23 14.26 5.53
CA VAL A 132 -5.86 14.04 4.13
C VAL A 132 -7.08 13.78 3.25
N ASP A 133 -7.00 14.20 1.99
CA ASP A 133 -7.99 13.95 0.96
C ASP A 133 -7.39 13.15 -0.20
N ALA A 134 -8.16 12.99 -1.29
CA ALA A 134 -7.72 12.23 -2.46
C ALA A 134 -6.51 12.84 -3.19
N GLU A 135 -6.20 14.13 -2.98
CA GLU A 135 -5.08 14.83 -3.64
C GLU A 135 -3.80 14.85 -2.80
N ALA A 136 -3.89 14.47 -1.52
CA ALA A 136 -2.72 14.36 -0.65
C ALA A 136 -1.67 13.39 -1.23
N SER A 137 -0.44 13.88 -1.36
CA SER A 137 0.67 13.08 -1.88
C SER A 137 1.09 11.99 -0.90
N GLY A 138 1.74 10.93 -1.42
CA GLY A 138 2.34 9.90 -0.57
C GLY A 138 3.30 10.45 0.50
N ALA A 139 4.04 11.51 0.18
CA ALA A 139 4.91 12.20 1.15
C ALA A 139 4.13 12.92 2.26
N MET A 140 3.01 13.58 1.93
CA MET A 140 2.14 14.24 2.93
C MET A 140 1.51 13.21 3.87
N VAL A 141 1.02 12.10 3.32
CA VAL A 141 0.50 10.98 4.13
C VAL A 141 1.61 10.38 4.99
N GLY A 142 2.79 10.15 4.42
CA GLY A 142 3.97 9.64 5.13
C GLY A 142 4.40 10.55 6.29
N PHE A 143 4.33 11.87 6.12
CA PHE A 143 4.59 12.84 7.19
C PHE A 143 3.60 12.69 8.35
N ASN A 144 2.31 12.57 8.07
CA ASN A 144 1.30 12.35 9.11
C ASN A 144 1.49 10.99 9.80
N ILE A 145 1.74 9.91 9.04
CA ILE A 145 2.04 8.59 9.59
C ILE A 145 3.23 8.66 10.55
N HIS A 146 4.28 9.40 10.21
CA HIS A 146 5.47 9.50 11.04
C HIS A 146 5.17 9.98 12.47
N PHE A 147 4.28 10.96 12.64
CA PHE A 147 3.93 11.50 13.97
C PHE A 147 2.98 10.61 14.76
N HIS A 148 2.22 9.75 14.08
CA HIS A 148 1.12 8.99 14.68
C HIS A 148 1.37 7.47 14.73
N SER A 149 2.48 6.97 14.18
CA SER A 149 2.73 5.54 14.08
C SER A 149 3.07 4.91 15.42
N LEU A 150 2.28 3.92 15.82
CA LEU A 150 2.54 3.03 16.95
C LEU A 150 3.38 1.80 16.56
N GLY A 151 3.41 1.49 15.26
CA GLY A 151 4.10 0.36 14.69
C GLY A 151 3.72 0.13 13.24
N LYS A 152 4.51 -0.69 12.56
CA LYS A 152 4.27 -1.07 11.16
C LYS A 152 4.69 -2.51 10.89
N ALA A 153 4.08 -3.11 9.89
CA ALA A 153 4.48 -4.39 9.34
C ALA A 153 4.60 -4.27 7.81
N THR A 154 5.66 -4.83 7.24
CA THR A 154 5.98 -4.70 5.81
C THR A 154 6.15 -6.09 5.19
N LEU A 155 5.59 -6.27 4.00
CA LEU A 155 5.79 -7.40 3.10
C LEU A 155 6.41 -6.85 1.82
N THR A 156 7.52 -7.43 1.37
CA THR A 156 8.26 -6.97 0.18
C THR A 156 8.26 -8.06 -0.89
N VAL A 157 7.81 -7.74 -2.09
CA VAL A 157 7.97 -8.60 -3.27
C VAL A 157 8.87 -7.94 -4.30
N LYS A 158 9.34 -8.70 -5.28
CA LYS A 158 10.16 -8.19 -6.38
C LYS A 158 9.48 -8.36 -7.72
N TYR A 159 9.73 -7.46 -8.65
CA TYR A 159 9.31 -7.64 -10.05
C TYR A 159 10.40 -7.15 -11.01
N SER A 160 10.41 -7.71 -12.22
CA SER A 160 11.41 -7.50 -13.27
C SER A 160 10.78 -7.74 -14.64
#